data_AF-A0A2N7XSK7-F1
#
_entry.id   AF-A0A2N7XSK7-F1
#
_cell.length_a   1.000
_cell.length_b   1.000
_cell.length_c   1.000
_cell.angle_alpha   90.00
_cell.angle_beta   90.00
_cell.angle_gamma   90.00
#
_symmetry.space_group_name_H-M   'P 1'
#
loop_
_entity.id
_entity.type
_entity.pdbx_description
1 polymer ?
#
loop_
_entity_poly.entity_id
_entity_poly.type
_entity_poly.pdbx_seq_one_letter_code
_entity_poly.pdbx_strand_id
1 'polypeptide(L)'
;DLRSEDDPKITIPNGGIRVGLDQIASISDELRDRIIAHKPYSSFFDFVARAVPDRDELEQLILCGALDTFHSNRRALLWSIPDA
;
A
#
# COMPACT_ATOMS: atom_id res chain seq x y z
N ASP A 1 15.62 -15.13 7.39
CA ASP A 1 15.32 -13.71 7.13
C ASP A 1 16.62 -13.03 6.75
N LEU A 2 16.85 -12.78 5.47
CA LEU A 2 18.04 -12.06 5.00
C LEU A 2 17.69 -10.58 4.97
N ARG A 3 18.32 -9.79 5.83
CA ARG A 3 18.21 -8.32 5.85
C ARG A 3 19.46 -7.79 5.15
N SER A 4 19.29 -7.17 3.98
CA SER A 4 20.37 -6.44 3.32
C SER A 4 20.50 -5.07 3.96
N GLU A 5 21.72 -4.69 4.31
CA GLU A 5 22.04 -3.47 5.08
C GLU A 5 21.94 -2.21 4.20
N ASP A 6 22.07 -2.39 2.89
CA ASP A 6 22.14 -1.32 1.87
C ASP A 6 20.84 -1.12 1.07
N ASP A 7 19.78 -1.89 1.34
CA ASP A 7 18.55 -1.87 0.53
C ASP A 7 17.30 -1.66 1.41
N PRO A 8 16.36 -0.77 1.04
CA PRO A 8 15.29 -0.32 1.92
C PRO A 8 14.37 -1.48 2.33
N LYS A 9 14.55 -1.97 3.57
CA LYS A 9 13.65 -2.87 4.33
C LYS A 9 12.96 -3.95 3.48
N ILE A 10 13.72 -4.69 2.68
CA ILE A 10 13.22 -5.88 1.99
C ILE A 10 13.24 -7.05 2.98
N THR A 11 12.07 -7.64 3.26
CA THR A 11 11.97 -8.85 4.11
C THR A 11 11.61 -10.05 3.23
N ILE A 12 12.21 -11.22 3.47
CA ILE A 12 12.00 -12.42 2.66
C ILE A 12 11.36 -13.53 3.52
N PRO A 13 10.04 -13.50 3.75
CA PRO A 13 9.32 -14.62 4.32
C PRO A 13 8.94 -15.65 3.24
N ASN A 14 9.33 -16.91 3.42
CA ASN A 14 8.89 -18.06 2.62
C ASN A 14 9.09 -17.93 1.09
N GLY A 15 10.24 -17.42 0.65
CA GLY A 15 10.62 -17.37 -0.77
C GLY A 15 10.01 -16.23 -1.59
N GLY A 16 9.21 -15.35 -0.96
CA GLY A 16 8.71 -14.13 -1.60
C GLY A 16 9.45 -12.89 -1.08
N ILE A 17 9.87 -12.01 -1.99
CA ILE A 17 10.43 -10.70 -1.65
C ILE A 17 9.26 -9.77 -1.27
N ARG A 18 9.24 -9.23 -0.05
CA ARG A 18 8.28 -8.20 0.38
C ARG A 18 8.92 -6.83 0.23
N VAL A 19 8.33 -6.00 -0.60
CA VAL A 19 8.70 -4.60 -0.75
C VAL A 19 8.18 -3.81 0.46
N GLY A 20 9.05 -3.05 1.12
CA GLY A 20 8.65 -2.17 2.20
C GLY A 20 7.79 -1.02 1.68
N LEU A 21 6.80 -0.58 2.49
CA LEU A 21 5.99 0.62 2.20
C LEU A 21 6.85 1.89 2.03
N ASP A 22 8.12 1.84 2.47
CA ASP A 22 9.13 2.89 2.33
C ASP A 22 9.69 3.07 0.93
N GLN A 23 9.51 2.09 0.05
CA GLN A 23 9.93 2.19 -1.34
C GLN A 23 8.91 2.91 -2.24
N ILE A 24 7.74 3.27 -1.69
CA ILE A 24 6.71 3.98 -2.45
C ILE A 24 6.94 5.47 -2.24
N ALA A 25 7.51 6.12 -3.28
CA ALA A 25 8.05 7.47 -3.22
C ALA A 25 7.07 8.59 -2.81
N SER A 26 5.75 8.34 -2.81
CA SER A 26 4.72 9.35 -2.57
C SER A 26 3.89 9.11 -1.32
N ILE A 27 4.25 8.15 -0.45
CA ILE A 27 3.48 7.91 0.79
C ILE A 27 4.06 8.74 1.93
N SER A 28 3.21 9.53 2.59
CA SER A 28 3.57 10.24 3.82
C SER A 28 3.82 9.28 4.99
N ASP A 29 4.71 9.66 5.92
CA ASP A 29 4.97 8.87 7.12
C ASP A 29 3.71 8.78 8.01
N GLU A 30 2.85 9.81 8.01
CA GLU A 30 1.56 9.79 8.70
C GLU A 30 0.62 8.74 8.13
N LEU A 31 0.52 8.61 6.80
CA LEU A 31 -0.28 7.57 6.17
C LEU A 31 0.30 6.19 6.52
N ARG A 32 1.62 6.03 6.51
CA ARG A 32 2.27 4.77 6.89
C ARG A 32 1.92 4.35 8.31
N ASP A 33 1.96 5.28 9.25
CA ASP A 33 1.60 5.02 10.65
C ASP A 33 0.13 4.62 10.78
N ARG A 34 -0.79 5.30 10.07
CA ARG A 34 -2.20 4.89 10.02
C ARG A 34 -2.36 3.51 9.39
N ILE A 35 -1.61 3.20 8.35
CA ILE A 35 -1.62 1.90 7.67
C ILE A 35 -1.17 0.78 8.61
N ILE A 36 -0.15 1.03 9.41
CA ILE A 36 0.37 0.04 10.37
C ILE A 36 -0.60 -0.11 11.56
N ALA A 37 -1.14 1.00 12.07
CA ALA A 37 -2.02 1.02 13.23
C ALA A 37 -3.39 0.36 12.99
N HIS A 38 -3.92 0.42 11.77
CA HIS A 38 -5.28 -0.06 11.47
C HIS A 38 -5.33 -1.42 10.75
N LYS A 39 -4.18 -2.08 10.55
CA LYS A 39 -4.13 -3.47 10.07
C LYS A 39 -4.78 -4.42 11.09
N PRO A 40 -5.41 -5.53 10.66
CA PRO A 40 -5.60 -5.97 9.27
C PRO A 40 -6.80 -5.30 8.58
N TYR A 41 -6.71 -5.17 7.25
CA TYR A 41 -7.79 -4.65 6.39
C TYR A 41 -8.56 -5.78 5.73
N SER A 42 -9.88 -5.64 5.65
CA SER A 42 -10.75 -6.67 5.06
C SER A 42 -11.09 -6.40 3.58
N SER A 43 -11.04 -5.15 3.14
CA SER A 43 -11.38 -4.74 1.78
C SER A 43 -10.72 -3.41 1.40
N PHE A 44 -10.77 -3.07 0.11
CA PHE A 44 -10.32 -1.76 -0.38
C PHE A 44 -11.06 -0.59 0.31
N PHE A 45 -12.38 -0.69 0.46
CA PHE A 45 -13.16 0.36 1.13
C PHE A 45 -12.83 0.48 2.62
N ASP A 46 -12.55 -0.64 3.30
CA ASP A 46 -12.10 -0.66 4.70
C ASP A 46 -10.72 -0.01 4.86
N PHE A 47 -9.84 -0.21 3.88
CA PHE A 47 -8.55 0.49 3.81
C PHE A 47 -8.73 2.00 3.64
N VAL A 48 -9.51 2.46 2.66
CA VAL A 48 -9.73 3.90 2.40
C VAL A 48 -10.39 4.57 3.61
N ALA A 49 -11.37 3.93 4.25
CA ALA A 49 -12.07 4.48 5.40
C ALA A 49 -11.21 4.65 6.66
N ARG A 50 -10.23 3.77 6.88
CA ARG A 50 -9.38 3.78 8.10
C ARG A 50 -8.03 4.45 7.88
N ALA A 51 -7.38 4.22 6.74
CA ALA A 51 -6.09 4.81 6.42
C ALA A 51 -6.23 6.27 5.97
N VAL A 52 -7.38 6.61 5.35
CA VAL A 52 -7.67 7.94 4.81
C VAL A 52 -6.49 8.49 3.98
N PRO A 53 -6.06 7.77 2.92
CA PRO A 53 -5.00 8.23 2.04
C PRO A 53 -5.48 9.40 1.18
N ASP A 54 -4.56 10.29 0.82
CA ASP A 54 -4.83 11.32 -0.18
C ASP A 54 -4.95 10.70 -1.58
N ARG A 55 -5.50 11.47 -2.54
CA ARG A 55 -5.73 11.01 -3.92
C ARG A 55 -4.44 10.47 -4.56
N ASP A 56 -3.36 11.24 -4.46
CA ASP A 56 -2.08 10.90 -5.08
C ASP A 56 -1.44 9.67 -4.40
N GLU A 57 -1.58 9.56 -3.07
CA GLU A 57 -1.11 8.40 -2.30
C GLU A 57 -1.89 7.13 -2.68
N LEU A 58 -3.21 7.24 -2.81
CA LEU A 58 -4.10 6.15 -3.21
C LEU A 58 -3.80 5.70 -4.65
N GLU A 59 -3.59 6.63 -5.57
CA GLU A 59 -3.21 6.34 -6.96
C GLU A 59 -1.88 5.58 -7.01
N GLN A 60 -0.86 6.04 -6.27
CA GLN A 60 0.45 5.39 -6.21
C GLN A 60 0.37 3.99 -5.58
N LEU A 61 -0.45 3.80 -4.55
CA LEU A 61 -0.72 2.50 -3.94
C LEU A 61 -1.40 1.51 -4.91
N ILE A 62 -2.29 2.01 -5.78
CA ILE A 62 -2.92 1.19 -6.82
C ILE A 62 -1.92 0.87 -7.94
N LEU A 63 -1.12 1.85 -8.37
CA LEU A 63 -0.14 1.68 -9.45
C LEU A 63 0.98 0.71 -9.07
N CYS A 64 1.47 0.75 -7.83
CA CYS A 64 2.48 -0.18 -7.33
C CYS A 64 1.93 -1.58 -7.05
N GLY A 65 0.60 -1.77 -7.11
CA GLY A 65 -0.06 -3.05 -6.89
C GLY A 65 -0.16 -3.45 -5.40
N ALA A 66 0.07 -2.52 -4.47
CA ALA A 66 -0.07 -2.79 -3.03
C ALA A 66 -1.50 -3.23 -2.64
N LEU A 67 -2.49 -2.85 -3.45
CA LEU A 67 -3.91 -3.15 -3.24
C LEU A 67 -4.44 -4.30 -4.13
N ASP A 68 -3.57 -4.96 -4.90
CA ASP A 68 -3.97 -6.05 -5.81
C ASP A 68 -4.55 -7.27 -5.08
N THR A 69 -4.25 -7.42 -3.78
CA THR A 69 -4.84 -8.48 -2.95
C THR A 69 -6.35 -8.26 -2.73
N PHE A 70 -6.81 -7.01 -2.73
CA PHE A 70 -8.23 -6.67 -2.53
C PHE A 70 -9.01 -6.67 -3.85
N HIS A 71 -8.37 -6.34 -4.96
CA HIS A 71 -9.03 -6.32 -6.27
C HIS A 71 -8.03 -6.59 -7.40
N SER A 72 -8.35 -7.55 -8.26
CA SER A 72 -7.49 -7.95 -9.39
C SER A 72 -7.45 -6.92 -10.52
N ASN A 73 -8.45 -6.03 -10.61
CA ASN A 73 -8.53 -5.02 -11.65
C ASN A 73 -8.16 -3.63 -11.10
N ARG A 74 -6.90 -3.23 -11.34
CA ARG A 74 -6.36 -1.92 -10.96
C ARG A 74 -7.10 -0.76 -11.62
N ARG A 75 -7.55 -0.91 -12.86
CA ARG A 75 -8.32 0.14 -13.55
C ARG A 75 -9.64 0.37 -12.84
N ALA A 76 -10.34 -0.67 -12.41
CA ALA A 76 -11.57 -0.50 -11.65
C ALA A 76 -11.35 0.26 -10.33
N LEU A 77 -10.21 0.05 -9.66
CA LEU A 77 -9.85 0.81 -8.45
C LEU A 77 -9.58 2.28 -8.76
N LEU A 78 -8.85 2.59 -9.83
CA LEU A 78 -8.62 3.99 -10.25
C LEU A 78 -9.92 4.72 -10.57
N TRP A 79 -10.88 4.02 -11.19
CA TRP A 79 -12.22 4.58 -11.48
C TRP A 79 -13.10 4.72 -10.24
N SER A 80 -12.76 4.07 -9.12
CA SER A 80 -13.50 4.20 -7.85
C SER A 80 -13.04 5.40 -7.02
N ILE A 81 -11.97 6.07 -7.44
CA ILE A 81 -11.54 7.34 -6.85
C ILE A 81 -12.55 8.40 -7.29
N PRO A 82 -13.29 9.05 -6.37
CA PRO A 82 -14.24 10.08 -6.75
C PRO A 82 -13.50 11.26 -7.42
N ASP A 83 -13.92 11.61 -8.63
CA ASP A 83 -13.54 12.88 -9.26
C ASP A 83 -14.21 14.00 -8.47
N ALA A 84 -13.40 14.88 -7.87
CA ALA A 84 -13.86 16.09 -7.20
C ALA A 84 -14.04 17.23 -8.20
#